data_AF-A0A7R9TGQ2-F1
#
_entry.id   AF-A0A7R9TGQ2-F1
#
_cell.length_a   1.000
_cell.length_b   1.000
_cell.length_c   1.000
_cell.angle_alpha   90.00
_cell.angle_beta   90.00
_cell.angle_gamma   90.00
#
_symmetry.space_group_name_H-M   'P 1'
#
loop_
_entity.id
_entity.type
_entity.pdbx_description
1 polymer ?
#
loop_
_entity_poly.entity_id
_entity_poly.type
_entity_poly.pdbx_seq_one_letter_code
_entity_poly.pdbx_strand_id
1 'polypeptide(L)'
;RASSSPPPLLLERAPSFARRSILPRPSTTQPPARTMQSTLARPASLARSSATLSSSATHRGVGLAVTSPAPRLARRGANRGVVKVRAEASEKNLEVMRKFSEQYAKGSGTYFCMDKSVTAVVIQGLAEHKDTLGSPLCPCRHYDDKEAEVKSGFWNCPCVPMRERKECHCMLFLTEDNDFVGDEQTITIDEVVELSEGMM
;
A
#
# COMPACT_ATOMS: atom_id res chain seq x y z
N ARG A 1 -71.78 -18.36 -0.75
CA ARG A 1 -71.79 -17.48 0.44
C ARG A 1 -70.73 -18.02 1.41
N ALA A 2 -69.94 -17.11 1.97
CA ALA A 2 -68.78 -17.27 2.87
C ALA A 2 -68.85 -18.49 3.84
N SER A 3 -67.75 -19.10 4.30
CA SER A 3 -66.54 -18.44 4.82
C SER A 3 -65.36 -19.41 4.85
N SER A 4 -64.22 -18.86 4.47
CA SER A 4 -62.87 -19.35 4.66
C SER A 4 -62.50 -19.45 6.15
N SER A 5 -62.09 -20.64 6.60
CA SER A 5 -61.32 -20.84 7.84
C SER A 5 -59.87 -21.16 7.46
N PRO A 6 -58.87 -20.38 7.91
CA PRO A 6 -57.47 -20.72 7.70
C PRO A 6 -57.05 -21.88 8.63
N PRO A 7 -56.15 -22.78 8.18
CA PRO A 7 -55.60 -23.83 9.03
C PRO A 7 -54.58 -23.25 10.05
N PRO A 8 -54.41 -23.90 11.21
CA PRO A 8 -53.48 -23.45 12.24
C PRO A 8 -52.04 -23.68 11.81
N LEU A 9 -51.22 -22.64 12.00
CA LEU A 9 -49.78 -22.66 11.79
C LEU A 9 -49.13 -23.68 12.72
N LEU A 10 -48.53 -24.71 12.11
CA LEU A 10 -47.60 -25.63 12.77
C LEU A 10 -46.38 -24.85 13.24
N LEU A 11 -46.24 -24.79 14.56
CA LEU A 11 -45.09 -24.27 15.29
C LEU A 11 -43.90 -25.23 15.07
N GLU A 12 -43.11 -24.95 14.05
CA GLU A 12 -41.86 -25.66 13.76
C GLU A 12 -40.82 -25.41 14.86
N ARG A 13 -40.17 -26.51 15.24
CA ARG A 13 -39.29 -26.66 16.40
C ARG A 13 -37.98 -25.88 16.18
N ALA A 14 -37.69 -24.93 17.07
CA ALA A 14 -36.37 -24.33 17.19
C ALA A 14 -35.36 -25.36 17.75
N PRO A 15 -34.20 -25.60 17.11
CA PRO A 15 -33.15 -26.42 17.71
C PRO A 15 -32.36 -25.65 18.78
N SER A 16 -32.53 -26.14 20.00
CA SER A 16 -31.60 -26.18 21.14
C SER A 16 -30.41 -25.23 21.15
N PHE A 17 -30.57 -24.17 21.94
CA PHE A 17 -29.56 -23.25 22.44
C PHE A 17 -28.49 -23.99 23.26
N ALA A 18 -27.41 -24.46 22.62
CA ALA A 18 -26.24 -24.94 23.33
C ALA A 18 -25.39 -23.75 23.81
N ARG A 19 -25.71 -23.29 25.03
CA ARG A 19 -24.86 -22.47 25.89
C ARG A 19 -23.44 -23.06 25.92
N ARG A 20 -22.50 -22.50 25.15
CA ARG A 20 -21.08 -22.66 25.45
C ARG A 20 -20.67 -21.53 26.38
N SER A 21 -20.42 -21.95 27.61
CA SER A 21 -19.95 -21.16 28.73
C SER A 21 -18.73 -20.33 28.35
N ILE A 22 -18.89 -19.04 28.57
CA ILE A 22 -17.86 -18.02 28.66
C ILE A 22 -16.86 -18.48 29.72
N LEU A 23 -15.66 -18.88 29.31
CA LEU A 23 -14.52 -19.02 30.20
C LEU A 23 -13.86 -17.63 30.33
N PRO A 24 -13.62 -17.13 31.55
CA PRO A 24 -12.97 -15.84 31.76
C PRO A 24 -11.48 -15.90 31.39
N ARG A 25 -11.03 -14.87 30.67
CA ARG A 25 -9.62 -14.58 30.36
C ARG A 25 -8.79 -14.50 31.64
N PRO A 26 -7.60 -15.13 31.73
CA PRO A 26 -6.62 -14.77 32.72
C PRO A 26 -5.96 -13.43 32.35
N SER A 27 -6.21 -12.44 33.20
CA SER A 27 -5.41 -11.22 33.40
C SER A 27 -4.04 -11.55 34.01
N THR A 28 -3.17 -10.54 34.14
CA THR A 28 -1.81 -10.52 34.73
C THR A 28 -0.70 -11.10 33.81
N THR A 29 0.41 -10.43 33.49
CA THR A 29 1.14 -9.32 34.12
C THR A 29 2.09 -8.69 33.08
N GLN A 30 2.08 -7.36 32.94
CA GLN A 30 3.15 -6.61 32.26
C GLN A 30 4.41 -6.58 33.14
N PRO A 31 5.63 -6.80 32.61
CA PRO A 31 6.85 -6.43 33.31
C PRO A 31 7.13 -4.92 33.23
N PRO A 32 7.69 -4.30 34.29
CA PRO A 32 7.85 -2.85 34.40
C PRO A 32 8.97 -2.28 33.53
N ALA A 33 8.76 -1.01 33.16
CA ALA A 33 9.70 -0.11 32.53
C ALA A 33 11.06 -0.09 33.26
N ARG A 34 12.15 -0.28 32.51
CA ARG A 34 13.51 -0.08 33.00
C ARG A 34 13.99 1.31 32.60
N THR A 35 14.05 2.16 33.60
CA THR A 35 14.48 3.56 33.60
C THR A 35 16.00 3.67 33.72
N MET A 36 16.60 4.46 32.82
CA MET A 36 17.81 5.31 32.94
C MET A 36 19.22 4.69 33.03
N GLN A 37 20.08 5.11 32.09
CA GLN A 37 21.31 5.93 32.28
C GLN A 37 22.04 5.97 30.91
N SER A 38 22.04 7.06 30.14
CA SER A 38 22.74 8.35 30.30
C SER A 38 24.23 8.21 30.58
N THR A 39 25.03 8.14 29.51
CA THR A 39 26.42 8.60 29.52
C THR A 39 26.66 9.54 28.33
N LEU A 40 26.98 10.76 28.71
CA LEU A 40 27.35 11.90 27.90
C LEU A 40 28.73 11.69 27.26
N ALA A 41 28.88 12.01 25.98
CA ALA A 41 30.11 12.63 25.44
C ALA A 41 29.88 13.15 24.00
N ARG A 42 29.68 14.47 23.89
CA ARG A 42 30.08 15.33 22.74
C ARG A 42 31.40 16.03 23.14
N PRO A 43 32.05 16.90 22.32
CA PRO A 43 32.07 17.06 20.86
C PRO A 43 33.51 17.24 20.31
N ALA A 44 33.64 17.36 18.98
CA ALA A 44 34.63 18.13 18.17
C ALA A 44 34.92 17.30 16.91
N SER A 45 34.96 17.81 15.69
CA SER A 45 35.65 19.01 15.25
C SER A 45 35.06 19.50 13.93
N LEU A 46 34.99 20.82 13.81
CA LEU A 46 34.83 21.57 12.58
C LEU A 46 35.90 21.15 11.55
N ALA A 47 35.53 21.14 10.27
CA ALA A 47 36.41 21.60 9.19
C ALA A 47 35.56 21.99 7.97
N ARG A 48 35.33 23.30 7.85
CA ARG A 48 35.05 23.98 6.58
C ARG A 48 36.36 24.07 5.80
N SER A 49 36.30 23.99 4.47
CA SER A 49 37.06 24.81 3.49
C SER A 49 36.68 24.36 2.08
N SER A 50 35.92 25.14 1.31
CA SER A 50 36.39 26.25 0.46
C SER A 50 37.27 25.77 -0.71
N ALA A 51 36.64 25.50 -1.84
CA ALA A 51 37.31 25.27 -3.12
C ALA A 51 37.72 26.63 -3.73
N THR A 52 39.02 26.80 -3.97
CA THR A 52 39.63 27.95 -4.63
C THR A 52 39.60 27.78 -6.15
N LEU A 53 39.19 28.83 -6.86
CA LEU A 53 39.42 29.01 -8.29
C LEU A 53 40.93 29.14 -8.58
N SER A 54 41.39 28.64 -9.74
CA SER A 54 42.30 29.44 -10.58
C SER A 54 42.30 28.96 -12.03
N SER A 55 42.01 29.91 -12.91
CA SER A 55 42.15 29.85 -14.37
C SER A 55 43.62 29.78 -14.79
N SER A 56 43.89 29.17 -15.94
CA SER A 56 44.95 29.61 -16.87
C SER A 56 44.67 29.08 -18.28
N ALA A 57 44.58 30.03 -19.22
CA ALA A 57 44.39 29.85 -20.64
C ALA A 57 45.75 29.80 -21.36
N THR A 58 45.87 29.08 -22.49
CA THR A 58 46.75 29.43 -23.61
C THR A 58 46.35 28.74 -24.94
N HIS A 59 45.73 29.53 -25.81
CA HIS A 59 45.85 29.69 -27.28
C HIS A 59 46.39 28.57 -28.21
N ARG A 60 45.67 28.29 -29.32
CA ARG A 60 46.06 28.55 -30.74
C ARG A 60 45.21 27.77 -31.78
N GLY A 61 45.02 28.37 -32.97
CA GLY A 61 44.64 27.72 -34.25
C GLY A 61 43.27 28.20 -34.78
N VAL A 62 43.18 29.22 -35.63
CA VAL A 62 43.29 29.22 -37.12
C VAL A 62 42.40 28.18 -37.80
N GLY A 63 41.38 28.64 -38.55
CA GLY A 63 40.66 27.76 -39.48
C GLY A 63 39.30 28.27 -39.99
N LEU A 64 39.35 29.04 -41.07
CA LEU A 64 38.44 29.14 -42.23
C LEU A 64 36.90 29.04 -42.08
N ALA A 65 36.26 30.01 -42.73
CA ALA A 65 34.84 30.12 -43.03
C ALA A 65 34.30 28.95 -43.89
N VAL A 66 33.04 28.56 -43.64
CA VAL A 66 32.10 28.17 -44.71
C VAL A 66 30.65 28.28 -44.21
N THR A 67 29.79 28.59 -45.17
CA THR A 67 28.36 28.90 -45.17
C THR A 67 27.41 27.83 -44.63
N SER A 68 26.31 28.27 -44.00
CA SER A 68 24.90 27.77 -43.86
C SER A 68 24.52 26.32 -44.28
N PRO A 69 23.42 25.70 -43.77
CA PRO A 69 22.25 26.28 -43.09
C PRO A 69 21.78 25.54 -41.80
N ALA A 70 20.78 26.13 -41.14
CA ALA A 70 20.14 25.66 -39.91
C ALA A 70 19.71 24.18 -39.92
N PRO A 71 19.97 23.41 -38.84
CA PRO A 71 19.31 22.15 -38.63
C PRO A 71 17.87 22.41 -38.18
N ARG A 72 16.96 21.76 -38.89
CA ARG A 72 15.52 21.75 -38.68
C ARG A 72 15.22 21.45 -37.21
N LEU A 73 14.33 22.26 -36.63
CA LEU A 73 13.62 21.95 -35.40
C LEU A 73 13.03 20.54 -35.51
N ALA A 74 13.72 19.56 -34.94
CA ALA A 74 13.17 18.25 -34.67
C ALA A 74 12.16 18.43 -33.54
N ARG A 75 10.95 18.80 -33.95
CA ARG A 75 9.74 18.77 -33.15
C ARG A 75 9.42 17.31 -32.87
N ARG A 76 10.12 16.69 -31.90
CA ARG A 76 9.73 15.38 -31.37
C ARG A 76 8.82 15.65 -30.18
N GLY A 77 7.55 15.86 -30.51
CA GLY A 77 6.47 15.66 -29.56
C GLY A 77 6.46 14.20 -29.16
N ALA A 78 7.07 13.89 -28.03
CA ALA A 78 6.62 12.78 -27.21
C ALA A 78 5.68 13.43 -26.20
N ASN A 79 4.38 13.35 -26.49
CA ASN A 79 3.34 13.42 -25.48
C ASN A 79 3.67 12.32 -24.46
N ARG A 80 4.50 12.64 -23.46
CA ARG A 80 4.44 11.96 -22.19
C ARG A 80 3.26 12.61 -21.49
N GLY A 81 2.07 12.13 -21.87
CA GLY A 81 0.84 12.45 -21.17
C GLY A 81 1.08 12.09 -19.72
N VAL A 82 1.36 13.10 -18.91
CA VAL A 82 1.28 12.98 -17.46
C VAL A 82 -0.20 12.76 -17.22
N VAL A 83 -0.58 11.49 -17.08
CA VAL A 83 -1.90 11.11 -16.60
C VAL A 83 -2.08 11.86 -15.28
N LYS A 84 -3.16 12.61 -15.22
CA LYS A 84 -3.44 13.58 -14.17
C LYS A 84 -3.87 12.80 -12.92
N VAL A 85 -2.89 12.26 -12.18
CA VAL A 85 -3.12 11.66 -10.86
C VAL A 85 -3.58 12.79 -9.93
N ARG A 86 -4.88 12.93 -9.74
CA ARG A 86 -5.45 14.01 -8.91
C ARG A 86 -5.75 13.44 -7.54
N ALA A 87 -4.93 13.80 -6.55
CA ALA A 87 -5.12 13.52 -5.11
C ALA A 87 -5.25 12.04 -4.70
N GLU A 88 -5.21 11.15 -5.67
CA GLU A 88 -5.06 9.70 -5.58
C GLU A 88 -3.56 9.40 -5.43
N ALA A 89 -3.20 8.30 -4.77
CA ALA A 89 -1.81 8.03 -4.37
C ALA A 89 -0.74 8.40 -5.41
N SER A 90 0.40 8.92 -4.95
CA SER A 90 1.50 9.29 -5.84
C SER A 90 1.91 8.09 -6.71
N GLU A 91 2.06 8.30 -8.02
CA GLU A 91 2.41 7.24 -8.98
C GLU A 91 3.63 6.42 -8.51
N LYS A 92 4.57 7.09 -7.84
CA LYS A 92 5.72 6.47 -7.19
C LYS A 92 5.31 5.47 -6.09
N ASN A 93 4.44 5.86 -5.17
CA ASN A 93 4.01 4.98 -4.08
C ASN A 93 3.06 3.89 -4.57
N LEU A 94 2.25 4.17 -5.59
CA LEU A 94 1.40 3.18 -6.24
C LEU A 94 2.25 2.06 -6.87
N GLU A 95 3.30 2.41 -7.61
CA GLU A 95 4.26 1.44 -8.17
C GLU A 95 5.01 0.66 -7.08
N VAL A 96 5.40 1.33 -5.98
CA VAL A 96 6.03 0.66 -4.82
C VAL A 96 5.07 -0.35 -4.20
N MET A 97 3.80 0.01 -4.01
CA MET A 97 2.80 -0.86 -3.40
C MET A 97 2.39 -2.01 -4.31
N ARG A 98 2.34 -1.80 -5.64
CA ARG A 98 2.17 -2.86 -6.64
C ARG A 98 3.28 -3.90 -6.54
N LYS A 99 4.54 -3.46 -6.61
CA LYS A 99 5.72 -4.34 -6.48
C LYS A 99 5.75 -5.05 -5.14
N PHE A 100 5.45 -4.36 -4.04
CA PHE A 100 5.34 -4.98 -2.72
C PHE A 100 4.31 -6.12 -2.74
N SER A 101 3.13 -5.88 -3.31
CA SER A 101 2.05 -6.87 -3.32
C SER A 101 2.44 -8.12 -4.11
N GLU A 102 3.05 -7.98 -5.29
CA GLU A 102 3.51 -9.12 -6.07
C GLU A 102 4.62 -9.93 -5.37
N GLN A 103 5.60 -9.22 -4.78
CA GLN A 103 6.70 -9.88 -4.08
C GLN A 103 6.20 -10.60 -2.82
N TYR A 104 5.25 -10.00 -2.10
CA TYR A 104 4.69 -10.61 -0.90
C TYR A 104 3.78 -11.79 -1.24
N ALA A 105 2.98 -11.71 -2.31
CA ALA A 105 2.16 -12.81 -2.80
C ALA A 105 3.03 -14.04 -3.13
N LYS A 106 4.11 -13.83 -3.90
CA LYS A 106 5.10 -14.86 -4.23
C LYS A 106 5.81 -15.44 -3.00
N GLY A 107 6.21 -14.57 -2.07
CA GLY A 107 6.93 -14.98 -0.87
C GLY A 107 6.08 -15.72 0.16
N SER A 108 4.77 -15.43 0.23
CA SER A 108 3.84 -16.06 1.16
C SER A 108 3.03 -17.21 0.56
N GLY A 109 3.13 -17.44 -0.76
CA GLY A 109 2.35 -18.46 -1.46
C GLY A 109 0.86 -18.16 -1.45
N THR A 110 0.51 -16.89 -1.65
CA THR A 110 -0.87 -16.42 -1.77
C THR A 110 -1.10 -15.80 -3.14
N TYR A 111 -2.35 -15.69 -3.53
CA TYR A 111 -2.78 -15.20 -4.83
C TYR A 111 -3.69 -13.98 -4.68
N PHE A 112 -3.85 -13.24 -5.75
CA PHE A 112 -4.79 -12.12 -5.79
C PHE A 112 -6.23 -12.62 -5.90
N CYS A 113 -7.18 -11.72 -5.62
CA CYS A 113 -8.60 -11.99 -5.89
C CYS A 113 -8.81 -12.27 -7.39
N MET A 114 -9.76 -13.14 -7.71
CA MET A 114 -10.21 -13.38 -9.09
C MET A 114 -10.65 -12.08 -9.78
N ASP A 115 -11.16 -11.13 -9.00
CA ASP A 115 -11.49 -9.79 -9.46
C ASP A 115 -10.33 -8.84 -9.17
N LYS A 116 -9.64 -8.45 -10.25
CA LYS A 116 -8.51 -7.51 -10.20
C LYS A 116 -8.90 -6.11 -9.73
N SER A 117 -10.17 -5.72 -9.83
CA SER A 117 -10.62 -4.41 -9.37
C SER A 117 -10.46 -4.25 -7.86
N VAL A 118 -10.75 -5.31 -7.10
CA VAL A 118 -10.51 -5.37 -5.65
C VAL A 118 -9.04 -5.18 -5.33
N THR A 119 -8.18 -5.91 -6.05
CA THR A 119 -6.72 -5.81 -5.91
C THR A 119 -6.22 -4.38 -6.19
N ALA A 120 -6.71 -3.75 -7.26
CA ALA A 120 -6.34 -2.40 -7.66
C ALA A 120 -6.73 -1.35 -6.60
N VAL A 121 -7.98 -1.35 -6.13
CA VAL A 121 -8.49 -0.41 -5.12
C VAL A 121 -7.73 -0.55 -3.79
N VAL A 122 -7.40 -1.78 -3.38
CA VAL A 122 -6.64 -2.00 -2.15
C VAL A 122 -5.20 -1.48 -2.30
N ILE A 123 -4.53 -1.74 -3.44
CA ILE A 123 -3.18 -1.23 -3.70
C ILE A 123 -3.17 0.30 -3.69
N GLN A 124 -4.17 0.93 -4.32
CA GLN A 124 -4.31 2.39 -4.34
C GLN A 124 -4.50 2.94 -2.91
N GLY A 125 -5.41 2.37 -2.12
CA GLY A 125 -5.64 2.81 -0.74
C GLY A 125 -4.41 2.62 0.18
N LEU A 126 -3.65 1.54 -0.01
CA LEU A 126 -2.38 1.34 0.70
C LEU A 126 -1.34 2.40 0.31
N ALA A 127 -1.29 2.77 -0.97
CA ALA A 127 -0.39 3.80 -1.46
C ALA A 127 -0.79 5.19 -0.94
N GLU A 128 -2.09 5.50 -0.85
CA GLU A 128 -2.59 6.75 -0.30
C GLU A 128 -2.27 6.90 1.19
N HIS A 129 -2.47 5.83 1.97
CA HIS A 129 -2.04 5.83 3.38
C HIS A 129 -0.52 5.95 3.53
N LYS A 130 0.25 5.39 2.60
CA LYS A 130 1.70 5.55 2.57
C LYS A 130 2.11 7.00 2.27
N ASP A 131 1.40 7.71 1.40
CA ASP A 131 1.64 9.13 1.11
C ASP A 131 1.28 10.02 2.30
N THR A 132 0.11 9.79 2.90
CA THR A 132 -0.47 10.66 3.94
C THR A 132 0.10 10.40 5.33
N LEU A 133 0.27 9.12 5.71
CA LEU A 133 0.70 8.70 7.05
C LEU A 133 2.15 8.20 7.08
N GLY A 134 2.79 8.04 5.93
CA GLY A 134 4.16 7.51 5.79
C GLY A 134 4.27 5.98 5.81
N SER A 135 3.21 5.27 6.21
CA SER A 135 3.14 3.80 6.27
C SER A 135 1.87 3.26 5.62
N PRO A 136 1.92 2.08 4.97
CA PRO A 136 0.78 1.51 4.26
C PRO A 136 -0.22 0.88 5.25
N LEU A 137 -1.02 1.71 5.92
CA LEU A 137 -2.06 1.27 6.84
C LEU A 137 -3.18 0.56 6.07
N CYS A 138 -3.71 -0.55 6.60
CA CYS A 138 -4.75 -1.33 5.94
C CYS A 138 -6.00 -0.47 5.61
N PRO A 139 -6.41 -0.33 4.33
CA PRO A 139 -7.47 0.60 3.91
C PRO A 139 -8.89 0.10 4.17
N CYS A 140 -9.09 -1.21 4.33
CA CYS A 140 -10.41 -1.82 4.53
C CYS A 140 -10.86 -1.81 5.99
N ARG A 141 -10.29 -0.93 6.83
CA ARG A 141 -10.68 -0.78 8.24
C ARG A 141 -10.91 0.68 8.56
N HIS A 142 -11.82 0.91 9.50
CA HIS A 142 -12.00 2.21 10.13
C HIS A 142 -11.08 2.33 11.34
N TYR A 143 -10.54 3.53 11.56
CA TYR A 143 -9.68 3.87 12.68
C TYR A 143 -10.10 5.23 13.24
N ASP A 144 -10.14 5.35 14.55
CA ASP A 144 -10.43 6.62 15.23
C ASP A 144 -9.22 7.58 15.16
N ASP A 145 -8.00 7.04 15.34
CA ASP A 145 -6.72 7.75 15.25
C ASP A 145 -5.76 6.94 14.36
N LYS A 146 -5.59 7.38 13.11
CA LYS A 146 -4.76 6.68 12.12
C LYS A 146 -3.28 6.77 12.48
N GLU A 147 -2.84 7.89 13.04
CA GLU A 147 -1.46 8.16 13.39
C GLU A 147 -0.99 7.30 14.58
N ALA A 148 -1.85 7.05 15.56
CA ALA A 148 -1.58 6.14 16.67
C ALA A 148 -1.43 4.69 16.17
N GLU A 149 -2.29 4.25 15.24
CA GLU A 149 -2.24 2.89 14.69
C GLU A 149 -1.04 2.66 13.77
N VAL A 150 -0.65 3.66 12.99
CA VAL A 150 0.59 3.59 12.22
C VAL A 150 1.82 3.43 13.12
N LYS A 151 1.83 4.10 14.28
CA LYS A 151 2.89 3.93 15.30
C LYS A 151 2.83 2.57 15.99
N SER A 152 1.64 2.02 16.22
CA SER A 152 1.46 0.68 16.80
C SER A 152 1.99 -0.40 15.85
N GLY A 153 1.81 -0.20 14.55
CA GLY A 153 2.29 -1.08 13.49
C GLY A 153 1.51 -2.39 13.37
N PHE A 154 0.43 -2.57 14.13
CA PHE A 154 -0.37 -3.79 14.08
C PHE A 154 -1.07 -3.96 12.72
N TRP A 155 -1.60 -2.86 12.19
CA TRP A 155 -2.36 -2.80 10.94
C TRP A 155 -1.57 -2.27 9.74
N ASN A 156 -0.27 -2.01 9.91
CA ASN A 156 0.62 -1.68 8.79
C ASN A 156 0.80 -2.92 7.91
N CYS A 157 0.54 -2.78 6.61
CA CYS A 157 0.62 -3.89 5.66
C CYS A 157 2.09 -4.36 5.50
N PRO A 158 2.40 -5.66 5.65
CA PRO A 158 1.50 -6.76 5.95
C PRO A 158 1.15 -6.83 7.46
N CYS A 159 -0.15 -6.77 7.76
CA CYS A 159 -0.66 -6.70 9.13
C CYS A 159 -0.39 -7.98 9.92
N VAL A 160 -0.53 -7.92 11.25
CA VAL A 160 -0.29 -9.07 12.14
C VAL A 160 -1.10 -10.33 11.74
N PRO A 161 -2.42 -10.25 11.47
CA PRO A 161 -3.19 -11.43 11.03
C PRO A 161 -2.64 -12.05 9.74
N MET A 162 -2.22 -11.22 8.78
CA MET A 162 -1.62 -11.70 7.53
C MET A 162 -0.29 -12.42 7.80
N ARG A 163 0.57 -11.86 8.65
CA ARG A 163 1.88 -12.45 8.93
C ARG A 163 1.81 -13.75 9.74
N GLU A 164 0.88 -13.84 10.68
CA GLU A 164 0.77 -15.01 11.57
C GLU A 164 -0.08 -16.13 10.99
N ARG A 165 -1.16 -15.80 10.27
CA ARG A 165 -2.20 -16.77 9.87
C ARG A 165 -2.56 -16.71 8.38
N LYS A 166 -1.95 -15.81 7.61
CA LYS A 166 -2.31 -15.53 6.20
C LYS A 166 -3.77 -15.11 6.00
N GLU A 167 -4.34 -14.43 7.00
CA GLU A 167 -5.70 -13.90 6.94
C GLU A 167 -5.67 -12.44 6.45
N CYS A 168 -6.09 -12.20 5.21
CA CYS A 168 -6.17 -10.87 4.62
C CYS A 168 -7.63 -10.43 4.44
N HIS A 169 -8.12 -9.55 5.32
CA HIS A 169 -9.48 -9.01 5.21
C HIS A 169 -9.72 -8.22 3.91
N CYS A 170 -8.67 -7.59 3.37
CA CYS A 170 -8.74 -6.81 2.13
C CYS A 170 -8.91 -7.67 0.87
N MET A 171 -8.82 -9.00 0.98
CA MET A 171 -8.81 -9.92 -0.17
C MET A 171 -7.65 -9.67 -1.15
N LEU A 172 -6.57 -9.03 -0.67
CA LEU A 172 -5.35 -8.82 -1.46
C LEU A 172 -4.45 -10.06 -1.46
N PHE A 173 -4.41 -10.80 -0.35
CA PHE A 173 -3.59 -12.01 -0.24
C PHE A 173 -4.49 -13.16 0.18
N LEU A 174 -4.90 -13.98 -0.79
CA LEU A 174 -5.79 -15.10 -0.61
C LEU A 174 -5.03 -16.41 -0.73
N THR A 175 -5.38 -17.37 0.12
CA THR A 175 -4.87 -18.74 0.04
C THR A 175 -5.67 -19.52 -1.01
N GLU A 176 -5.09 -20.61 -1.54
CA GLU A 176 -5.68 -21.44 -2.61
C GLU A 176 -7.04 -22.07 -2.24
N ASP A 177 -7.35 -22.16 -0.95
CA ASP A 177 -8.61 -22.67 -0.42
C ASP A 177 -9.73 -21.61 -0.32
N ASN A 178 -9.45 -20.35 -0.68
CA ASN A 178 -10.45 -19.29 -0.66
C ASN A 178 -11.32 -19.30 -1.94
N ASP A 179 -12.64 -19.18 -1.80
CA ASP A 179 -13.57 -19.18 -2.94
C ASP A 179 -13.33 -18.04 -3.94
N PHE A 180 -12.69 -16.94 -3.52
CA PHE A 180 -12.41 -15.77 -4.33
C PHE A 180 -10.99 -15.71 -4.87
N VAL A 181 -10.19 -16.76 -4.66
CA VAL A 181 -8.81 -16.81 -5.11
C VAL A 181 -8.74 -16.86 -6.64
N GLY A 182 -7.92 -15.99 -7.22
CA GLY A 182 -7.51 -16.08 -8.62
C GLY A 182 -6.25 -16.96 -8.76
N ASP A 183 -5.81 -17.15 -10.00
CA ASP A 183 -4.57 -17.86 -10.32
C ASP A 183 -3.37 -16.92 -10.48
N GLU A 184 -3.60 -15.60 -10.48
CA GLU A 184 -2.58 -14.60 -10.72
C GLU A 184 -1.92 -14.07 -9.43
N GLN A 185 -0.62 -13.81 -9.52
CA GLN A 185 0.22 -13.15 -8.49
C GLN A 185 0.91 -11.90 -9.04
N THR A 186 0.46 -11.40 -10.19
CA THR A 186 1.04 -10.27 -10.90
C THR A 186 -0.06 -9.32 -11.34
N ILE A 187 0.20 -8.02 -11.28
CA ILE A 187 -0.72 -7.00 -11.76
C ILE A 187 0.10 -5.85 -12.36
N THR A 188 -0.21 -5.47 -13.59
CA THR A 188 0.49 -4.37 -14.27
C THR A 188 0.07 -3.02 -13.69
N ILE A 189 0.94 -2.02 -13.84
CA ILE A 189 0.63 -0.66 -13.36
C ILE A 189 -0.60 -0.08 -14.06
N ASP A 190 -0.74 -0.35 -15.35
CA ASP A 190 -1.86 0.11 -16.17
C ASP A 190 -3.18 -0.50 -15.67
N GLU A 191 -3.20 -1.81 -15.37
CA GLU A 191 -4.36 -2.48 -14.77
C GLU A 191 -4.73 -1.86 -13.41
N VAL A 192 -3.76 -1.54 -12.56
CA VAL A 192 -4.06 -0.90 -11.27
C VAL A 192 -4.71 0.46 -11.49
N VAL A 193 -4.16 1.29 -12.38
CA VAL A 193 -4.70 2.63 -12.64
C VAL A 193 -6.10 2.54 -13.24
N GLU A 194 -6.27 1.79 -14.35
CA GLU A 194 -7.54 1.67 -15.06
C GLU A 194 -8.67 1.12 -14.18
N LEU A 195 -8.38 0.08 -13.38
CA LEU A 195 -9.40 -0.55 -12.54
C LEU A 195 -9.70 0.25 -11.27
N SER A 196 -8.74 1.05 -10.80
CA SER A 196 -8.95 1.93 -9.64
C SER A 196 -9.79 3.17 -9.97
N GLU A 197 -9.64 3.70 -11.19
CA GLU A 197 -10.42 4.84 -11.67
C GLU A 197 -11.82 4.43 -12.15
N GLY A 198 -11.99 3.20 -12.66
CA GLY A 198 -13.23 2.71 -13.25
C GLY A 198 -14.40 2.45 -12.28
N MET A 199 -14.22 2.65 -10.98
CA MET A 199 -15.27 2.47 -9.95
C MET A 199 -15.79 3.78 -9.33
N MET A 200 -15.37 4.95 -9.82
CA MET A 200 -15.93 6.27 -9.43
C MET A 200 -16.94 6.80 -10.45
#